data_AF-A0A972Z5Y8-F1
#
_entry.id   AF-A0A972Z5Y8-F1
#
_cell.length_a   1.000
_cell.length_b   1.000
_cell.length_c   1.000
_cell.angle_alpha   90.00
_cell.angle_beta   90.00
_cell.angle_gamma   90.00
#
_symmetry.space_group_name_H-M   'P 1'
#
loop_
_entity.id
_entity.type
_entity.pdbx_description
1 polymer ?
#
loop_
_entity_poly.entity_id
_entity_poly.type
_entity_poly.pdbx_seq_one_letter_code
_entity_poly.pdbx_strand_id
1 'polypeptide(L)'
;MTWSALLAGYDPVAISRLRRTVFSAVDALHALRCDDPLAEHARSAVRLTQQNLQDHWLALLEEIMRSDAMIAWTAAANDPARAASASLQRWIADRAIGPPAGLFALAEDADLLSLLAAIDFPLDSQGRFDAAAIAVDQALVDEIGFRATDPRFAGELADMALTNATSVAALAAVLPDTALTTIAARLLTNVSWVDDAPTAASAHGASAVVGQLAADDPASLLSVLTDRNILTTLGTWPMLDQEIVAGAIGRALHDTVIAEPGLFDRGLDAIAAIAALAPTTFDDGMLPGLATGIAAALPAYLPAIGPAIRNEGPEPVRVLGTDGPRTLATYDELRELVGALGRDDEALVIVATSLAAYTTDVVHEVGPDLATAPGVEYPAQVADLVRDALDDEHREATAAAAASIAAQQRRSSLLGTAANVFIDATRVSRVLRTATSIGLGLTESTTPSSAAARPDRSVTAEIYDTITVEALRVAAAAEQLELDPTDREALGAAIALVDAAGDDLGVRRRAIIDAEYVALHVPAVAAFLNAARQRSGVDELREDRRPDD
;
A
#
# COMPACT_ATOMS: atom_id res chain seq x y z
N MET A 1 -59.61 15.35 -37.80
CA MET A 1 -58.50 14.51 -37.33
C MET A 1 -57.47 15.44 -36.73
N THR A 2 -57.43 15.48 -35.40
CA THR A 2 -56.65 16.43 -34.59
C THR A 2 -55.20 15.95 -34.47
N TRP A 3 -54.26 16.90 -34.41
CA TRP A 3 -52.81 16.72 -34.23
C TRP A 3 -52.40 15.84 -33.03
N SER A 4 -53.34 15.48 -32.15
CA SER A 4 -53.13 14.63 -30.98
C SER A 4 -52.94 13.14 -31.29
N ALA A 5 -53.23 12.67 -32.51
CA ALA A 5 -53.07 11.26 -32.89
C ALA A 5 -51.70 10.89 -33.52
N LEU A 6 -50.81 11.89 -33.71
CA LEU A 6 -49.44 11.69 -34.21
C LEU A 6 -48.38 11.65 -33.09
N LEU A 7 -48.81 11.71 -31.82
CA LEU A 7 -47.97 11.63 -30.62
C LEU A 7 -47.79 10.19 -30.09
N ALA A 8 -47.83 9.19 -30.98
CA ALA A 8 -47.21 7.89 -30.70
C ALA A 8 -45.70 7.95 -31.05
N GLY A 9 -45.05 9.02 -30.64
CA GLY A 9 -43.62 9.24 -30.85
C GLY A 9 -42.81 8.36 -29.90
N TYR A 10 -41.63 7.94 -30.32
CA TYR A 10 -40.68 7.29 -29.45
C TYR A 10 -40.40 8.19 -28.22
N ASP A 11 -40.35 7.60 -27.03
CA ASP A 11 -39.85 8.29 -25.84
C ASP A 11 -38.31 8.32 -25.91
N PRO A 12 -37.67 9.49 -26.11
CA PRO A 12 -36.23 9.57 -26.27
C PRO A 12 -35.48 9.23 -24.98
N VAL A 13 -36.10 9.39 -23.80
CA VAL A 13 -35.50 8.93 -22.54
C VAL A 13 -35.45 7.41 -22.52
N ALA A 14 -36.54 6.76 -22.91
CA ALA A 14 -36.61 5.30 -23.00
C ALA A 14 -35.63 4.75 -24.05
N ILE A 15 -35.50 5.40 -25.21
CA ILE A 15 -34.54 5.00 -26.25
C ILE A 15 -33.10 5.20 -25.80
N SER A 16 -32.76 6.34 -25.20
CA SER A 16 -31.42 6.58 -24.68
C SER A 16 -31.07 5.62 -23.54
N ARG A 17 -32.03 5.29 -22.67
CA ARG A 17 -31.85 4.26 -21.63
C ARG A 17 -31.63 2.89 -22.26
N LEU A 18 -32.45 2.50 -23.23
CA LEU A 18 -32.33 1.22 -23.92
C LEU A 18 -30.97 1.09 -24.64
N ARG A 19 -30.52 2.16 -25.31
CA ARG A 19 -29.18 2.21 -25.92
C ARG A 19 -28.07 1.99 -24.90
N ARG A 20 -28.14 2.66 -23.74
CA ARG A 20 -27.17 2.44 -22.64
C ARG A 20 -27.20 1.01 -22.11
N THR A 21 -28.38 0.45 -21.88
CA THR A 21 -28.54 -0.94 -21.44
C THR A 21 -27.94 -1.91 -22.46
N VAL A 22 -28.16 -1.68 -23.76
CA VAL A 22 -27.58 -2.52 -24.82
C VAL A 22 -26.06 -2.39 -24.86
N PHE A 23 -25.52 -1.17 -24.71
CA PHE A 23 -24.07 -0.93 -24.69
C PHE A 23 -23.39 -1.61 -23.50
N SER A 24 -23.93 -1.42 -22.29
CA SER A 24 -23.44 -2.08 -21.08
C SER A 24 -23.54 -3.61 -21.16
N ALA A 25 -24.61 -4.15 -21.76
CA ALA A 25 -24.74 -5.59 -22.00
C ALA A 25 -23.67 -6.11 -22.98
N VAL A 26 -23.33 -5.34 -24.02
CA VAL A 26 -22.26 -5.68 -24.95
C VAL A 26 -20.90 -5.72 -24.26
N ASP A 27 -20.58 -4.72 -23.43
CA ASP A 27 -19.32 -4.66 -22.70
C ASP A 27 -19.21 -5.80 -21.67
N ALA A 28 -20.30 -6.07 -20.94
CA ALA A 28 -20.37 -7.20 -20.00
C ALA A 28 -20.17 -8.55 -20.71
N LEU A 29 -20.76 -8.74 -21.90
CA LEU A 29 -20.54 -9.94 -22.70
C LEU A 29 -19.10 -10.02 -23.23
N HIS A 30 -18.44 -8.89 -23.48
CA HIS A 30 -17.04 -8.83 -23.92
C HIS A 30 -16.06 -9.23 -22.80
N ALA A 31 -16.39 -8.90 -21.55
CA ALA A 31 -15.60 -9.25 -20.38
C ALA A 31 -15.63 -10.75 -20.04
N LEU A 32 -16.63 -11.51 -20.51
CA LEU A 32 -16.72 -12.94 -20.26
C LEU A 32 -15.62 -13.71 -21.02
N ARG A 33 -14.54 -14.08 -20.32
CA ARG A 33 -13.48 -14.96 -20.81
C ARG A 33 -13.53 -16.31 -20.12
N CYS A 34 -13.39 -17.39 -20.89
CA CYS A 34 -13.33 -18.76 -20.39
C CYS A 34 -12.43 -19.60 -21.30
N ASP A 35 -11.38 -20.19 -20.72
CA ASP A 35 -10.40 -21.01 -21.45
C ASP A 35 -10.75 -22.50 -21.43
N ASP A 36 -11.89 -22.88 -20.85
CA ASP A 36 -12.37 -24.25 -20.82
C ASP A 36 -12.88 -24.69 -22.21
N PRO A 37 -12.30 -25.73 -22.84
CA PRO A 37 -12.78 -26.25 -24.12
C PRO A 37 -14.22 -26.79 -24.07
N LEU A 38 -14.73 -27.19 -22.89
CA LEU A 38 -16.12 -27.61 -22.72
C LEU A 38 -17.10 -26.43 -22.79
N ALA A 39 -16.62 -25.20 -22.62
CA ALA A 39 -17.43 -23.99 -22.69
C ALA A 39 -17.62 -23.45 -24.12
N GLU A 40 -17.14 -24.13 -25.17
CA GLU A 40 -17.14 -23.61 -26.54
C GLU A 40 -18.55 -23.26 -27.08
N HIS A 41 -19.56 -24.06 -26.72
CA HIS A 41 -20.95 -23.76 -27.09
C HIS A 41 -21.47 -22.51 -26.37
N ALA A 42 -21.15 -22.34 -25.08
CA ALA A 42 -21.52 -21.15 -24.32
C ALA A 42 -20.81 -19.89 -24.87
N ARG A 43 -19.51 -20.00 -25.17
CA ARG A 43 -18.73 -18.94 -25.84
C ARG A 43 -19.30 -18.55 -27.20
N SER A 44 -19.79 -19.52 -27.97
CA SER A 44 -20.43 -19.27 -29.26
C SER A 44 -21.77 -18.53 -29.09
N ALA A 45 -22.56 -18.89 -28.08
CA ALA A 45 -23.81 -18.20 -27.75
C ALA A 45 -23.58 -16.77 -27.26
N VAL A 46 -22.57 -16.54 -26.43
CA VAL A 46 -22.15 -15.20 -25.96
C VAL A 46 -21.75 -14.34 -27.16
N ARG A 47 -20.87 -14.84 -28.05
CA ARG A 47 -20.45 -14.13 -29.28
C ARG A 47 -21.63 -13.78 -30.20
N LEU A 48 -22.56 -14.72 -30.42
CA LEU A 48 -23.74 -14.46 -31.24
C LEU A 48 -24.67 -13.42 -30.62
N THR A 49 -24.86 -13.47 -29.30
CA THR A 49 -25.67 -12.48 -28.58
C THR A 49 -25.04 -11.10 -28.66
N GLN A 50 -23.72 -11.02 -28.44
CA GLN A 50 -22.94 -9.80 -28.57
C GLN A 50 -23.07 -9.22 -29.99
N GLN A 51 -22.87 -10.04 -31.03
CA GLN A 51 -23.04 -9.60 -32.43
C GLN A 51 -24.46 -9.12 -32.71
N ASN A 52 -25.48 -9.81 -32.21
CA ASN A 52 -26.87 -9.36 -32.40
C ASN A 52 -27.12 -8.00 -31.74
N LEU A 53 -26.62 -7.79 -30.53
CA LEU A 53 -26.74 -6.51 -29.83
C LEU A 53 -25.99 -5.39 -30.56
N GLN A 54 -24.79 -5.66 -31.08
CA GLN A 54 -23.97 -4.68 -31.81
C GLN A 54 -24.53 -4.38 -33.21
N ASP A 55 -24.71 -5.42 -34.03
CA ASP A 55 -24.99 -5.28 -35.46
C ASP A 55 -26.47 -4.95 -35.75
N HIS A 56 -27.37 -5.29 -34.84
CA HIS A 56 -28.80 -5.09 -35.04
C HIS A 56 -29.39 -4.09 -34.04
N TRP A 57 -29.23 -4.30 -32.75
CA TRP A 57 -29.88 -3.45 -31.76
C TRP A 57 -29.26 -2.05 -31.68
N LEU A 58 -27.93 -1.94 -31.55
CA LEU A 58 -27.27 -0.62 -31.54
C LEU A 58 -27.47 0.11 -32.85
N ALA A 59 -27.33 -0.57 -34.00
CA ALA A 59 -27.58 0.03 -35.31
C ALA A 59 -29.02 0.57 -35.45
N LEU A 60 -30.03 -0.21 -35.03
CA LEU A 60 -31.42 0.21 -35.05
C LEU A 60 -31.69 1.40 -34.10
N LEU A 61 -31.13 1.37 -32.89
CA LEU A 61 -31.28 2.46 -31.94
C LEU A 61 -30.61 3.74 -32.46
N GLU A 62 -29.46 3.63 -33.11
CA GLU A 62 -28.82 4.76 -33.78
C GLU A 62 -29.66 5.30 -34.95
N GLU A 63 -30.26 4.42 -35.75
CA GLU A 63 -31.14 4.82 -36.86
C GLU A 63 -32.38 5.56 -36.33
N ILE A 64 -32.99 5.06 -35.25
CA ILE A 64 -34.12 5.73 -34.61
C ILE A 64 -33.70 7.09 -34.04
N MET A 65 -32.53 7.17 -33.38
CA MET A 65 -31.99 8.44 -32.86
C MET A 65 -31.66 9.44 -33.95
N ARG A 66 -31.23 8.99 -35.14
CA ARG A 66 -30.96 9.83 -36.32
C ARG A 66 -32.20 10.18 -37.14
N SER A 67 -33.36 9.59 -36.83
CA SER A 67 -34.57 9.79 -37.63
C SER A 67 -35.10 11.23 -37.54
N ASP A 68 -35.65 11.75 -38.63
CA ASP A 68 -36.26 13.09 -38.68
C ASP A 68 -37.37 13.27 -37.64
N ALA A 69 -38.07 12.19 -37.27
CA ALA A 69 -39.07 12.23 -36.19
C ALA A 69 -38.42 12.53 -34.83
N MET A 70 -37.24 11.98 -34.57
CA MET A 70 -36.51 12.17 -33.31
C MET A 70 -35.73 13.47 -33.27
N ILE A 71 -35.20 13.90 -34.41
CA ILE A 71 -34.63 15.24 -34.61
C ILE A 71 -35.72 16.31 -34.50
N ALA A 72 -36.88 16.13 -35.14
CA ALA A 72 -37.98 17.07 -35.07
C ALA A 72 -38.62 17.09 -33.68
N TRP A 73 -38.69 15.96 -32.97
CA TRP A 73 -39.17 15.92 -31.58
C TRP A 73 -38.19 16.61 -30.63
N THR A 74 -36.89 16.36 -30.74
CA THR A 74 -35.86 17.07 -29.95
C THR A 74 -35.76 18.56 -30.30
N ALA A 75 -36.10 18.94 -31.53
CA ALA A 75 -36.18 20.33 -31.96
C ALA A 75 -37.52 21.03 -31.59
N ALA A 76 -38.64 20.30 -31.53
CA ALA A 76 -39.98 20.85 -31.29
C ALA A 76 -40.41 20.78 -29.81
N ALA A 77 -39.93 19.80 -29.05
CA ALA A 77 -39.92 19.85 -27.59
C ALA A 77 -38.77 20.78 -27.21
N ASN A 78 -39.08 22.02 -26.80
CA ASN A 78 -38.11 23.03 -26.35
C ASN A 78 -36.89 22.39 -25.67
N ASP A 79 -35.73 22.46 -26.34
CA ASP A 79 -34.39 22.05 -25.88
C ASP A 79 -34.43 21.08 -24.68
N PRO A 80 -34.53 19.76 -24.89
CA PRO A 80 -34.72 18.78 -23.83
C PRO A 80 -33.62 18.86 -22.75
N ALA A 81 -32.42 19.32 -23.09
CA ALA A 81 -31.36 19.61 -22.13
C ALA A 81 -31.72 20.82 -21.25
N ARG A 82 -32.23 21.92 -21.81
CA ARG A 82 -32.76 23.05 -21.00
C ARG A 82 -34.00 22.67 -20.20
N ALA A 83 -34.89 21.84 -20.73
CA ALA A 83 -36.06 21.36 -20.00
C ALA A 83 -35.65 20.42 -18.84
N ALA A 84 -34.63 19.58 -19.04
CA ALA A 84 -34.00 18.78 -18.01
C ALA A 84 -33.31 19.69 -16.97
N SER A 85 -32.48 20.64 -17.37
CA SER A 85 -31.82 21.63 -16.50
C SER A 85 -32.85 22.42 -15.67
N ALA A 86 -33.93 22.92 -16.27
CA ALA A 86 -35.00 23.61 -15.55
C ALA A 86 -35.81 22.68 -14.63
N SER A 87 -35.87 21.38 -14.91
CA SER A 87 -36.49 20.38 -14.03
C SER A 87 -35.55 19.95 -12.90
N LEU A 88 -34.25 19.90 -13.18
CA LEU A 88 -33.16 19.66 -12.23
C LEU A 88 -33.08 20.81 -11.22
N GLN A 89 -33.10 22.06 -11.68
CA GLN A 89 -33.12 23.24 -10.79
C GLN A 89 -34.37 23.28 -9.90
N ARG A 90 -35.54 22.90 -10.44
CA ARG A 90 -36.77 22.77 -9.64
C ARG A 90 -36.66 21.64 -8.61
N TRP A 91 -36.07 20.52 -9.00
CA TRP A 91 -35.84 19.39 -8.11
C TRP A 91 -34.82 19.72 -7.00
N ILE A 92 -33.72 20.40 -7.34
CA ILE A 92 -32.74 20.92 -6.36
C ILE A 92 -33.43 21.82 -5.33
N ALA A 93 -34.35 22.68 -5.78
CA ALA A 93 -35.10 23.57 -4.92
C ALA A 93 -36.17 22.86 -4.06
N ASP A 94 -36.66 21.70 -4.49
CA ASP A 94 -37.73 20.93 -3.84
C ASP A 94 -37.41 19.42 -3.83
N ARG A 95 -36.43 19.05 -3.01
CA ARG A 95 -35.97 17.65 -2.83
C ARG A 95 -37.04 16.70 -2.26
N ALA A 96 -38.25 17.19 -1.92
CA ALA A 96 -39.35 16.37 -1.44
C ALA A 96 -40.03 15.56 -2.57
N ILE A 97 -39.81 15.95 -3.83
CA ILE A 97 -40.31 15.25 -5.01
C ILE A 97 -39.15 14.43 -5.56
N GLY A 98 -39.29 13.10 -5.66
CA GLY A 98 -38.26 12.26 -6.28
C GLY A 98 -37.96 12.71 -7.74
N PRO A 99 -36.73 12.54 -8.23
CA PRO A 99 -36.37 13.01 -9.56
C PRO A 99 -37.25 12.33 -10.62
N PRO A 100 -37.76 13.07 -11.63
CA PRO A 100 -38.42 12.47 -12.79
C PRO A 100 -37.54 11.37 -13.41
N ALA A 101 -38.16 10.26 -13.80
CA ALA A 101 -37.43 9.13 -14.36
C ALA A 101 -36.60 9.55 -15.58
N GLY A 102 -35.28 9.34 -15.53
CA GLY A 102 -34.35 9.68 -16.62
C GLY A 102 -33.97 11.15 -16.74
N LEU A 103 -34.28 11.98 -15.73
CA LEU A 103 -33.86 13.38 -15.67
C LEU A 103 -32.34 13.53 -15.83
N PHE A 104 -31.55 12.77 -15.07
CA PHE A 104 -30.08 12.86 -15.09
C PHE A 104 -29.47 12.46 -16.44
N ALA A 105 -30.09 11.48 -17.12
CA ALA A 105 -29.63 11.00 -18.42
C ALA A 105 -29.75 12.05 -19.54
N LEU A 106 -30.62 13.05 -19.36
CA LEU A 106 -30.83 14.15 -20.32
C LEU A 106 -30.11 15.44 -19.92
N ALA A 107 -29.58 15.52 -18.69
CA ALA A 107 -28.88 16.70 -18.21
C ALA A 107 -27.53 16.86 -18.93
N GLU A 108 -27.08 18.11 -19.11
CA GLU A 108 -25.73 18.38 -19.58
C GLU A 108 -24.70 18.04 -18.49
N ASP A 109 -23.45 17.77 -18.89
CA ASP A 109 -22.37 17.46 -17.94
C ASP A 109 -22.20 18.57 -16.90
N ALA A 110 -22.24 19.82 -17.34
CA ALA A 110 -22.15 21.00 -16.48
C ALA A 110 -23.31 21.07 -15.46
N ASP A 111 -24.52 20.66 -15.84
CA ASP A 111 -25.68 20.63 -14.94
C ASP A 111 -25.52 19.51 -13.89
N LEU A 112 -25.03 18.34 -14.29
CA LEU A 112 -24.79 17.22 -13.37
C LEU A 112 -23.68 17.54 -12.37
N LEU A 113 -22.57 18.13 -12.83
CA LEU A 113 -21.49 18.56 -11.95
C LEU A 113 -21.94 19.70 -11.03
N SER A 114 -22.73 20.65 -11.53
CA SER A 114 -23.31 21.72 -10.70
C SER A 114 -24.26 21.16 -9.65
N LEU A 115 -25.04 20.15 -10.01
CA LEU A 115 -25.90 19.44 -9.07
C LEU A 115 -25.06 18.74 -8.00
N LEU A 116 -24.07 17.95 -8.43
CA LEU A 116 -23.19 17.22 -7.52
C LEU A 116 -22.49 18.17 -6.56
N ALA A 117 -21.97 19.30 -7.06
CA ALA A 117 -21.35 20.35 -6.26
C ALA A 117 -22.31 21.01 -5.25
N ALA A 118 -23.62 20.97 -5.50
CA ALA A 118 -24.66 21.50 -4.61
C ALA A 118 -25.20 20.46 -3.62
N ILE A 119 -24.80 19.19 -3.74
CA ILE A 119 -25.15 18.16 -2.76
C ILE A 119 -24.13 18.24 -1.62
N ASP A 120 -24.64 18.53 -0.43
CA ASP A 120 -23.87 18.37 0.79
C ASP A 120 -23.95 16.89 1.20
N PHE A 121 -22.81 16.22 1.21
CA PHE A 121 -22.67 14.86 1.71
C PHE A 121 -22.16 14.95 3.15
N PRO A 122 -23.06 14.93 4.15
CA PRO A 122 -22.66 15.11 5.53
C PRO A 122 -21.73 13.96 5.95
N LEU A 123 -20.62 14.34 6.57
CA LEU A 123 -19.75 13.41 7.28
C LEU A 123 -20.28 13.23 8.70
N ASP A 124 -20.21 12.02 9.22
CA ASP A 124 -20.50 11.71 10.61
C ASP A 124 -19.38 12.21 11.54
N SER A 125 -19.53 11.99 12.85
CA SER A 125 -18.52 12.40 13.84
C SER A 125 -17.16 11.70 13.70
N GLN A 126 -17.07 10.65 12.89
CA GLN A 126 -15.84 9.94 12.55
C GLN A 126 -15.30 10.36 11.17
N GLY A 127 -15.92 11.35 10.52
CA GLY A 127 -15.53 11.80 9.20
C GLY A 127 -15.96 10.85 8.09
N ARG A 128 -16.86 9.91 8.33
CA ARG A 128 -17.36 8.95 7.32
C ARG A 128 -18.66 9.45 6.71
N PHE A 129 -18.94 9.10 5.46
CA PHE A 129 -20.22 9.45 4.84
C PHE A 129 -21.39 8.82 5.58
N ASP A 130 -22.41 9.63 5.87
CA ASP A 130 -23.71 9.10 6.29
C ASP A 130 -24.34 8.31 5.12
N ALA A 131 -24.32 6.98 5.23
CA ALA A 131 -24.88 6.09 4.21
C ALA A 131 -26.37 6.38 3.91
N ALA A 132 -27.12 6.94 4.87
CA ALA A 132 -28.50 7.35 4.66
C ALA A 132 -28.63 8.59 3.76
N ALA A 133 -27.59 9.45 3.71
CA ALA A 133 -27.53 10.59 2.80
C ALA A 133 -27.18 10.16 1.35
N ILE A 134 -26.35 9.12 1.19
CA ILE A 134 -25.99 8.54 -0.12
C ILE A 134 -27.17 7.81 -0.76
N ALA A 135 -28.02 7.16 0.05
CA ALA A 135 -29.19 6.41 -0.43
C ALA A 135 -30.22 7.25 -1.20
N VAL A 136 -30.14 8.57 -1.15
CA VAL A 136 -31.19 9.46 -1.67
C VAL A 136 -31.24 9.48 -3.20
N ASP A 137 -30.15 9.22 -3.95
CA ASP A 137 -30.21 9.27 -5.43
C ASP A 137 -29.27 8.31 -6.17
N GLN A 138 -29.47 6.99 -6.00
CA GLN A 138 -28.75 5.96 -6.77
C GLN A 138 -28.75 6.21 -8.29
N ALA A 139 -29.83 6.79 -8.84
CA ALA A 139 -29.92 7.10 -10.27
C ALA A 139 -28.95 8.21 -10.72
N LEU A 140 -28.60 9.15 -9.84
CA LEU A 140 -27.58 10.17 -10.11
C LEU A 140 -26.19 9.54 -10.04
N VAL A 141 -25.96 8.72 -9.00
CA VAL A 141 -24.72 7.98 -8.78
C VAL A 141 -24.39 7.10 -10.00
N ASP A 142 -25.36 6.30 -10.47
CA ASP A 142 -25.22 5.44 -11.64
C ASP A 142 -24.94 6.25 -12.93
N GLU A 143 -25.60 7.39 -13.10
CA GLU A 143 -25.37 8.27 -14.27
C GLU A 143 -23.97 8.87 -14.25
N ILE A 144 -23.49 9.34 -13.09
CA ILE A 144 -22.14 9.90 -12.95
C ILE A 144 -21.09 8.80 -13.18
N GLY A 145 -21.26 7.62 -12.59
CA GLY A 145 -20.39 6.47 -12.83
C GLY A 145 -20.31 6.11 -14.30
N PHE A 146 -21.45 6.09 -15.00
CA PHE A 146 -21.49 5.87 -16.44
C PHE A 146 -20.75 6.96 -17.24
N ARG A 147 -21.00 8.25 -16.97
CA ARG A 147 -20.34 9.34 -17.70
C ARG A 147 -18.84 9.46 -17.41
N ALA A 148 -18.41 9.05 -16.22
CA ALA A 148 -17.01 9.00 -15.85
C ALA A 148 -16.18 8.00 -16.67
N THR A 149 -16.81 7.15 -17.50
CA THR A 149 -16.10 6.37 -18.53
C THR A 149 -15.57 7.23 -19.68
N ASP A 150 -16.11 8.43 -19.90
CA ASP A 150 -15.56 9.42 -20.81
C ASP A 150 -14.39 10.16 -20.12
N PRO A 151 -13.16 10.09 -20.67
CA PRO A 151 -12.00 10.79 -20.10
C PRO A 151 -12.21 12.30 -19.92
N ARG A 152 -13.01 12.93 -20.78
CA ARG A 152 -13.31 14.36 -20.65
C ARG A 152 -14.12 14.62 -19.38
N PHE A 153 -15.21 13.89 -19.20
CA PHE A 153 -16.07 14.05 -18.03
C PHE A 153 -15.33 13.64 -16.75
N ALA A 154 -14.51 12.59 -16.79
CA ALA A 154 -13.63 12.22 -15.68
C ALA A 154 -12.66 13.36 -15.29
N GLY A 155 -12.10 14.08 -16.27
CA GLY A 155 -11.27 15.25 -16.03
C GLY A 155 -12.05 16.41 -15.40
N GLU A 156 -13.26 16.69 -15.88
CA GLU A 156 -14.14 17.73 -15.31
C GLU A 156 -14.57 17.36 -13.87
N LEU A 157 -14.83 16.07 -13.60
CA LEU A 157 -15.11 15.54 -12.26
C LEU A 157 -13.90 15.65 -11.33
N ALA A 158 -12.70 15.38 -11.81
CA ALA A 158 -11.45 15.55 -11.06
C ALA A 158 -11.18 17.01 -10.72
N ASP A 159 -11.46 17.95 -11.63
CA ASP A 159 -11.38 19.38 -11.36
C ASP A 159 -12.42 19.82 -10.31
N MET A 160 -13.63 19.29 -10.38
CA MET A 160 -14.67 19.54 -9.38
C MET A 160 -14.24 19.02 -7.99
N ALA A 161 -13.54 17.88 -7.92
CA ALA A 161 -13.04 17.30 -6.67
C ALA A 161 -12.18 18.26 -5.85
N LEU A 162 -11.47 19.21 -6.50
CA LEU A 162 -10.67 20.22 -5.81
C LEU A 162 -11.50 21.20 -4.96
N THR A 163 -12.77 21.37 -5.32
CA THR A 163 -13.70 22.28 -4.63
C THR A 163 -14.75 21.54 -3.80
N ASN A 164 -15.04 20.29 -4.14
CA ASN A 164 -16.03 19.46 -3.45
C ASN A 164 -15.58 17.98 -3.42
N ALA A 165 -14.50 17.71 -2.69
CA ALA A 165 -13.89 16.38 -2.58
C ALA A 165 -14.81 15.36 -1.91
N THR A 166 -15.66 15.78 -0.97
CA THR A 166 -16.62 14.91 -0.27
C THR A 166 -17.63 14.30 -1.25
N SER A 167 -18.14 15.09 -2.20
CA SER A 167 -19.06 14.57 -3.21
C SER A 167 -18.42 13.51 -4.10
N VAL A 168 -17.15 13.69 -4.46
CA VAL A 168 -16.44 12.73 -5.31
C VAL A 168 -16.10 11.45 -4.54
N ALA A 169 -15.75 11.57 -3.26
CA ALA A 169 -15.48 10.40 -2.44
C ALA A 169 -16.73 9.57 -2.12
N ALA A 170 -17.90 10.21 -1.97
CA ALA A 170 -19.17 9.50 -1.86
C ALA A 170 -19.49 8.67 -3.12
N LEU A 171 -18.94 9.04 -4.27
CA LEU A 171 -19.12 8.36 -5.55
C LEU A 171 -18.02 7.33 -5.84
N ALA A 172 -16.93 7.27 -5.06
CA ALA A 172 -15.74 6.50 -5.42
C ALA A 172 -16.07 5.06 -5.81
N ALA A 173 -16.94 4.39 -5.05
CA ALA A 173 -17.33 2.99 -5.26
C ALA A 173 -18.08 2.69 -6.57
N VAL A 174 -18.49 3.70 -7.34
CA VAL A 174 -19.17 3.51 -8.64
C VAL A 174 -18.40 4.10 -9.82
N LEU A 175 -17.26 4.75 -9.56
CA LEU A 175 -16.46 5.36 -10.60
C LEU A 175 -15.56 4.30 -11.25
N PRO A 176 -15.35 4.34 -12.57
CA PRO A 176 -14.39 3.47 -13.23
C PRO A 176 -12.95 3.80 -12.80
N ASP A 177 -12.07 2.81 -12.83
CA ASP A 177 -10.67 2.92 -12.36
C ASP A 177 -9.89 4.04 -13.04
N THR A 178 -10.17 4.29 -14.33
CA THR A 178 -9.56 5.40 -15.08
C THR A 178 -9.95 6.77 -14.51
N ALA A 179 -11.20 6.91 -14.06
CA ALA A 179 -11.66 8.13 -13.40
C ALA A 179 -11.07 8.24 -11.99
N LEU A 180 -11.09 7.15 -11.21
CA LEU A 180 -10.48 7.10 -9.87
C LEU A 180 -9.00 7.49 -9.91
N THR A 181 -8.25 6.95 -10.87
CA THR A 181 -6.83 7.29 -11.08
C THR A 181 -6.64 8.79 -11.37
N THR A 182 -7.48 9.35 -12.26
CA THR A 182 -7.42 10.77 -12.62
C THR A 182 -7.75 11.67 -11.42
N ILE A 183 -8.76 11.30 -10.64
CA ILE A 183 -9.19 12.03 -9.43
C ILE A 183 -8.11 11.92 -8.34
N ALA A 184 -7.57 10.74 -8.09
CA ALA A 184 -6.49 10.51 -7.12
C ALA A 184 -5.28 11.40 -7.44
N ALA A 185 -4.83 11.37 -8.70
CA ALA A 185 -3.74 12.20 -9.17
C ALA A 185 -4.04 13.70 -8.98
N ARG A 186 -5.27 14.13 -9.27
CA ARG A 186 -5.67 15.54 -9.14
C ARG A 186 -5.69 16.01 -7.68
N LEU A 187 -6.29 15.23 -6.78
CA LEU A 187 -6.36 15.55 -5.35
C LEU A 187 -4.98 15.51 -4.68
N LEU A 188 -4.17 14.49 -4.96
CA LEU A 188 -2.85 14.32 -4.34
C LEU A 188 -1.78 15.29 -4.87
N THR A 189 -2.02 15.94 -6.02
CA THR A 189 -1.11 16.97 -6.55
C THR A 189 -1.53 18.40 -6.22
N ASN A 190 -2.76 18.62 -5.72
CA ASN A 190 -3.30 19.94 -5.38
C ASN A 190 -3.66 20.02 -3.90
N VAL A 191 -2.67 19.75 -3.05
CA VAL A 191 -2.86 19.73 -1.60
C VAL A 191 -2.76 21.12 -0.98
N SER A 192 -3.55 21.33 0.07
CA SER A 192 -3.43 22.47 0.98
C SER A 192 -2.84 21.99 2.31
N TRP A 193 -2.03 22.84 2.93
CA TRP A 193 -1.41 22.58 4.24
C TRP A 193 -2.06 23.39 5.36
N VAL A 194 -3.14 24.10 5.04
CA VAL A 194 -3.91 24.87 6.02
C VAL A 194 -4.85 23.90 6.73
N ASP A 195 -4.81 23.89 8.07
CA ASP A 195 -5.74 23.11 8.87
C ASP A 195 -7.12 23.80 8.89
N ASP A 196 -7.89 23.57 7.82
CA ASP A 196 -9.26 24.05 7.65
C ASP A 196 -10.19 22.94 7.13
N ALA A 197 -11.50 23.17 7.25
CA ALA A 197 -12.51 22.19 6.85
C ALA A 197 -12.42 21.78 5.36
N PRO A 198 -12.20 22.70 4.39
CA PRO A 198 -11.98 22.33 3.00
C PRO A 198 -10.77 21.40 2.79
N THR A 199 -9.66 21.66 3.47
CA THR A 199 -8.45 20.83 3.37
C THR A 199 -8.69 19.45 3.97
N ALA A 200 -9.35 19.37 5.13
CA ALA A 200 -9.74 18.09 5.73
C ALA A 200 -10.69 17.28 4.83
N ALA A 201 -11.66 17.94 4.18
CA ALA A 201 -12.54 17.33 3.20
C ALA A 201 -11.76 16.80 1.97
N SER A 202 -10.78 17.57 1.48
CA SER A 202 -9.89 17.15 0.39
C SER A 202 -9.05 15.93 0.75
N ALA A 203 -8.46 15.91 1.95
CA ALA A 203 -7.66 14.80 2.42
C ALA A 203 -8.49 13.52 2.65
N HIS A 204 -9.70 13.65 3.21
CA HIS A 204 -10.65 12.55 3.29
C HIS A 204 -11.01 12.01 1.90
N GLY A 205 -11.29 12.91 0.96
CA GLY A 205 -11.63 12.50 -0.39
C GLY A 205 -10.49 11.80 -1.12
N ALA A 206 -9.26 12.30 -0.97
CA ALA A 206 -8.07 11.65 -1.51
C ALA A 206 -7.87 10.25 -0.91
N SER A 207 -8.03 10.11 0.42
CA SER A 207 -7.90 8.83 1.11
C SER A 207 -8.94 7.82 0.64
N ALA A 208 -10.20 8.23 0.52
CA ALA A 208 -11.29 7.37 0.04
C ALA A 208 -11.05 6.90 -1.40
N VAL A 209 -10.61 7.79 -2.30
CA VAL A 209 -10.32 7.43 -3.70
C VAL A 209 -9.13 6.47 -3.78
N VAL A 210 -8.06 6.70 -3.01
CA VAL A 210 -6.91 5.77 -2.93
C VAL A 210 -7.33 4.40 -2.40
N GLY A 211 -8.13 4.37 -1.33
CA GLY A 211 -8.65 3.13 -0.76
C GLY A 211 -9.54 2.36 -1.73
N GLN A 212 -10.39 3.07 -2.49
CA GLN A 212 -11.23 2.46 -3.51
C GLN A 212 -10.40 1.93 -4.69
N LEU A 213 -9.43 2.70 -5.18
CA LEU A 213 -8.55 2.26 -6.26
C LEU A 213 -7.79 0.99 -5.88
N ALA A 214 -7.33 0.89 -4.62
CA ALA A 214 -6.70 -0.34 -4.13
C ALA A 214 -7.66 -1.53 -4.09
N ALA A 215 -8.96 -1.30 -3.87
CA ALA A 215 -9.96 -2.36 -3.81
C ALA A 215 -10.39 -2.88 -5.19
N ASP A 216 -10.53 -1.99 -6.17
CA ASP A 216 -11.09 -2.33 -7.48
C ASP A 216 -10.00 -2.61 -8.53
N ASP A 217 -8.95 -1.79 -8.58
CA ASP A 217 -7.85 -1.91 -9.56
C ASP A 217 -6.49 -1.53 -8.95
N PRO A 218 -5.91 -2.45 -8.15
CA PRO A 218 -4.62 -2.22 -7.53
C PRO A 218 -3.48 -2.05 -8.56
N ALA A 219 -3.62 -2.52 -9.80
CA ALA A 219 -2.63 -2.31 -10.85
C ALA A 219 -2.57 -0.85 -11.32
N SER A 220 -3.71 -0.14 -11.33
CA SER A 220 -3.74 1.30 -11.53
C SER A 220 -3.14 2.06 -10.35
N LEU A 221 -3.35 1.60 -9.11
CA LEU A 221 -2.68 2.19 -7.94
C LEU A 221 -1.15 2.05 -8.04
N LEU A 222 -0.62 0.90 -8.49
CA LEU A 222 0.83 0.77 -8.74
C LEU A 222 1.36 1.81 -9.73
N SER A 223 0.57 2.14 -10.76
CA SER A 223 0.94 3.19 -11.72
C SER A 223 0.97 4.58 -11.06
N VAL A 224 0.02 4.86 -10.18
CA VAL A 224 -0.01 6.09 -9.36
C VAL A 224 1.21 6.19 -8.43
N LEU A 225 1.66 5.06 -7.87
CA LEU A 225 2.84 4.99 -7.00
C LEU A 225 4.18 5.16 -7.73
N THR A 226 4.19 5.41 -9.04
CA THR A 226 5.40 5.82 -9.77
C THR A 226 5.49 7.34 -9.92
N ASP A 227 4.43 8.10 -9.62
CA ASP A 227 4.45 9.55 -9.70
C ASP A 227 5.09 10.15 -8.44
N ARG A 228 6.18 10.88 -8.65
CA ARG A 228 6.98 11.51 -7.58
C ARG A 228 6.17 12.47 -6.71
N ASN A 229 5.28 13.28 -7.29
CA ASN A 229 4.51 14.27 -6.54
C ASN A 229 3.46 13.57 -5.68
N ILE A 230 2.82 12.52 -6.22
CA ILE A 230 1.84 11.74 -5.48
C ILE A 230 2.49 11.01 -4.31
N LEU A 231 3.62 10.32 -4.53
CA LEU A 231 4.39 9.69 -3.46
C LEU A 231 4.82 10.68 -2.38
N THR A 232 5.30 11.87 -2.79
CA THR A 232 5.66 12.94 -1.85
C THR A 232 4.46 13.30 -0.97
N THR A 233 3.28 13.51 -1.57
CA THR A 233 2.06 13.82 -0.83
C THR A 233 1.66 12.69 0.12
N LEU A 234 1.64 11.43 -0.36
CA LEU A 234 1.28 10.26 0.47
C LEU A 234 2.21 10.12 1.68
N GLY A 235 3.50 10.40 1.50
CA GLY A 235 4.49 10.30 2.56
C GLY A 235 4.61 11.52 3.46
N THR A 236 4.01 12.68 3.12
CA THR A 236 4.23 13.93 3.87
C THR A 236 2.97 14.69 4.27
N TRP A 237 1.79 14.42 3.70
CA TRP A 237 0.57 15.16 4.02
C TRP A 237 -0.21 14.55 5.21
N PRO A 238 -0.13 15.13 6.43
CA PRO A 238 -0.58 14.48 7.66
C PRO A 238 -2.11 14.39 7.80
N MET A 239 -2.86 15.05 6.91
CA MET A 239 -4.32 15.06 6.95
C MET A 239 -4.94 13.83 6.28
N LEU A 240 -4.15 13.02 5.57
CA LEU A 240 -4.60 11.76 5.00
C LEU A 240 -4.95 10.75 6.10
N ASP A 241 -5.93 9.91 5.83
CA ASP A 241 -6.27 8.76 6.67
C ASP A 241 -5.15 7.70 6.53
N GLN A 242 -4.29 7.63 7.54
CA GLN A 242 -3.09 6.80 7.52
C GLN A 242 -3.42 5.29 7.49
N GLU A 243 -4.55 4.88 8.07
CA GLU A 243 -4.98 3.47 8.05
C GLU A 243 -5.40 3.07 6.64
N ILE A 244 -6.19 3.92 5.98
CA ILE A 244 -6.60 3.68 4.58
C ILE A 244 -5.38 3.68 3.65
N VAL A 245 -4.44 4.62 3.83
CA VAL A 245 -3.20 4.67 3.03
C VAL A 245 -2.37 3.39 3.25
N ALA A 246 -2.13 2.98 4.49
CA ALA A 246 -1.37 1.75 4.77
C ALA A 246 -2.00 0.52 4.12
N GLY A 247 -3.32 0.34 4.27
CA GLY A 247 -4.05 -0.76 3.66
C GLY A 247 -4.00 -0.73 2.12
N ALA A 248 -4.10 0.45 1.52
CA ALA A 248 -4.05 0.63 0.07
C ALA A 248 -2.66 0.30 -0.50
N ILE A 249 -1.60 0.83 0.11
CA ILE A 249 -0.21 0.59 -0.31
C ILE A 249 0.14 -0.90 -0.13
N GLY A 250 -0.18 -1.48 1.04
CA GLY A 250 0.04 -2.90 1.31
C GLY A 250 -0.68 -3.79 0.29
N ARG A 251 -1.96 -3.55 0.03
CA ARG A 251 -2.72 -4.34 -0.95
C ARG A 251 -2.14 -4.23 -2.37
N ALA A 252 -1.74 -3.04 -2.81
CA ALA A 252 -1.20 -2.84 -4.15
C ALA A 252 0.18 -3.46 -4.33
N LEU A 253 1.09 -3.26 -3.36
CA LEU A 253 2.47 -3.73 -3.46
C LEU A 253 2.64 -5.20 -3.04
N HIS A 254 1.77 -5.74 -2.19
CA HIS A 254 1.89 -7.10 -1.65
C HIS A 254 0.81 -8.04 -2.18
N ASP A 255 -0.44 -7.88 -1.73
CA ASP A 255 -1.51 -8.85 -1.96
C ASP A 255 -1.77 -9.06 -3.45
N THR A 256 -1.75 -7.95 -4.19
CA THR A 256 -1.96 -7.93 -5.65
C THR A 256 -0.81 -8.62 -6.39
N VAL A 257 0.44 -8.37 -5.96
CA VAL A 257 1.61 -8.97 -6.60
C VAL A 257 1.69 -10.47 -6.34
N ILE A 258 1.25 -10.93 -5.16
CA ILE A 258 1.11 -12.35 -4.86
C ILE A 258 0.00 -12.99 -5.72
N ALA A 259 -1.15 -12.32 -5.84
CA ALA A 259 -2.28 -12.82 -6.63
C ALA A 259 -1.98 -12.82 -8.15
N GLU A 260 -1.28 -11.80 -8.62
CA GLU A 260 -0.95 -11.56 -10.03
C GLU A 260 0.56 -11.32 -10.19
N PRO A 261 1.40 -12.38 -10.28
CA PRO A 261 2.85 -12.25 -10.37
C PRO A 261 3.35 -11.41 -11.56
N GLY A 262 2.54 -11.24 -12.61
CA GLY A 262 2.86 -10.35 -13.73
C GLY A 262 2.92 -8.86 -13.36
N LEU A 263 2.44 -8.47 -12.19
CA LEU A 263 2.53 -7.11 -11.65
C LEU A 263 3.78 -6.88 -10.80
N PHE A 264 4.59 -7.92 -10.54
CA PHE A 264 5.82 -7.82 -9.75
C PHE A 264 6.77 -6.73 -10.26
N ASP A 265 6.94 -6.64 -11.59
CA ASP A 265 7.80 -5.64 -12.20
C ASP A 265 7.28 -4.21 -12.01
N ARG A 266 5.96 -4.00 -11.96
CA ARG A 266 5.38 -2.68 -11.64
C ARG A 266 5.54 -2.34 -10.17
N GLY A 267 5.46 -3.35 -9.30
CA GLY A 267 5.77 -3.21 -7.88
C GLY A 267 7.21 -2.76 -7.64
N LEU A 268 8.17 -3.36 -8.36
CA LEU A 268 9.57 -2.94 -8.32
C LEU A 268 9.76 -1.49 -8.82
N ASP A 269 9.01 -1.05 -9.83
CA ASP A 269 9.04 0.36 -10.28
C ASP A 269 8.54 1.32 -9.20
N ALA A 270 7.48 0.96 -8.48
CA ALA A 270 6.99 1.75 -7.36
C ALA A 270 8.02 1.80 -6.21
N ILE A 271 8.64 0.68 -5.84
CA ILE A 271 9.71 0.66 -4.83
C ILE A 271 10.91 1.49 -5.26
N ALA A 272 11.32 1.41 -6.53
CA ALA A 272 12.39 2.24 -7.08
C ALA A 272 12.06 3.74 -6.97
N ALA A 273 10.84 4.14 -7.31
CA ALA A 273 10.38 5.52 -7.21
C ALA A 273 10.36 6.03 -5.75
N ILE A 274 9.97 5.17 -4.81
CA ILE A 274 9.97 5.47 -3.37
C ILE A 274 11.41 5.57 -2.84
N ALA A 275 12.29 4.63 -3.17
CA ALA A 275 13.69 4.64 -2.76
C ALA A 275 14.43 5.89 -3.24
N ALA A 276 14.16 6.33 -4.48
CA ALA A 276 14.74 7.56 -5.03
C ALA A 276 14.28 8.85 -4.30
N LEU A 277 13.16 8.80 -3.58
CA LEU A 277 12.68 9.91 -2.75
C LEU A 277 13.26 9.90 -1.34
N ALA A 278 13.69 8.75 -0.83
CA ALA A 278 14.09 8.60 0.56
C ALA A 278 15.21 9.55 1.00
N PRO A 279 16.33 9.71 0.25
CA PRO A 279 17.43 10.60 0.66
C PRO A 279 17.12 12.10 0.67
N THR A 280 15.92 12.51 0.21
CA THR A 280 15.61 13.94 0.04
C THR A 280 14.26 14.31 0.62
N THR A 281 13.20 13.63 0.20
CA THR A 281 11.83 13.96 0.59
C THR A 281 11.47 13.32 1.92
N PHE A 282 12.05 12.16 2.24
CA PHE A 282 11.76 11.40 3.45
C PHE A 282 12.94 11.37 4.43
N ASP A 283 13.82 12.38 4.34
CA ASP A 283 14.97 12.58 5.23
C ASP A 283 14.55 12.83 6.69
N ASP A 284 13.32 13.30 6.93
CA ASP A 284 12.72 13.41 8.27
C ASP A 284 11.79 12.21 8.61
N GLY A 285 11.80 11.17 7.77
CA GLY A 285 10.88 10.04 7.81
C GLY A 285 9.64 10.22 6.91
N MET A 286 8.87 9.12 6.81
CA MET A 286 7.57 9.12 6.12
C MET A 286 6.44 9.15 7.13
N LEU A 287 5.25 9.58 6.70
CA LEU A 287 4.04 9.40 7.50
C LEU A 287 3.70 7.90 7.66
N PRO A 288 3.05 7.52 8.79
CA PRO A 288 2.81 6.13 9.15
C PRO A 288 2.10 5.32 8.07
N GLY A 289 1.12 5.91 7.36
CA GLY A 289 0.37 5.21 6.33
C GLY A 289 1.26 4.68 5.21
N LEU A 290 2.14 5.53 4.67
CA LEU A 290 3.07 5.10 3.63
C LEU A 290 4.13 4.14 4.19
N ALA A 291 4.69 4.42 5.38
CA ALA A 291 5.73 3.60 6.00
C ALA A 291 5.26 2.17 6.28
N THR A 292 4.14 2.02 6.99
CA THR A 292 3.53 0.72 7.34
C THR A 292 3.13 -0.05 6.10
N GLY A 293 2.56 0.63 5.09
CA GLY A 293 2.18 0.00 3.83
C GLY A 293 3.37 -0.56 3.04
N ILE A 294 4.49 0.17 2.98
CA ILE A 294 5.73 -0.30 2.34
C ILE A 294 6.34 -1.46 3.13
N ALA A 295 6.43 -1.32 4.46
CA ALA A 295 6.99 -2.35 5.33
C ALA A 295 6.23 -3.66 5.19
N ALA A 296 4.90 -3.62 5.15
CA ALA A 296 4.04 -4.79 4.94
C ALA A 296 4.24 -5.44 3.55
N ALA A 297 4.75 -4.69 2.57
CA ALA A 297 5.01 -5.21 1.24
C ALA A 297 6.40 -5.82 1.06
N LEU A 298 7.37 -5.52 1.94
CA LEU A 298 8.73 -6.03 1.84
C LEU A 298 8.83 -7.55 1.63
N PRO A 299 8.05 -8.42 2.30
CA PRO A 299 8.14 -9.87 2.10
C PRO A 299 8.07 -10.30 0.62
N ALA A 300 7.26 -9.61 -0.19
CA ALA A 300 7.12 -9.92 -1.62
C ALA A 300 8.39 -9.61 -2.43
N TYR A 301 9.26 -8.72 -1.95
CA TYR A 301 10.42 -8.21 -2.70
C TYR A 301 11.77 -8.60 -2.11
N LEU A 302 11.84 -8.98 -0.83
CA LEU A 302 13.07 -9.43 -0.18
C LEU A 302 13.80 -10.54 -0.96
N PRO A 303 13.13 -11.55 -1.55
CA PRO A 303 13.80 -12.56 -2.37
C PRO A 303 14.50 -12.01 -3.62
N ALA A 304 14.04 -10.88 -4.16
CA ALA A 304 14.68 -10.22 -5.30
C ALA A 304 15.75 -9.22 -4.85
N ILE A 305 15.53 -8.54 -3.73
CA ILE A 305 16.45 -7.52 -3.19
C ILE A 305 17.69 -8.15 -2.57
N GLY A 306 17.53 -9.18 -1.73
CA GLY A 306 18.65 -9.80 -1.00
C GLY A 306 19.80 -10.20 -1.91
N PRO A 307 19.60 -11.05 -2.93
CA PRO A 307 20.65 -11.46 -3.86
C PRO A 307 21.27 -10.34 -4.71
N ALA A 308 20.59 -9.18 -4.78
CA ALA A 308 21.02 -8.01 -5.52
C ALA A 308 21.95 -7.09 -4.71
N ILE A 309 21.93 -7.18 -3.38
CA ILE A 309 22.83 -6.45 -2.49
C ILE A 309 24.20 -7.14 -2.50
N ARG A 310 25.12 -6.65 -3.33
CA ARG A 310 26.46 -7.25 -3.47
C ARG A 310 27.58 -6.41 -2.91
N ASN A 311 27.43 -5.09 -2.96
CA ASN A 311 28.40 -4.10 -2.52
C ASN A 311 27.65 -2.93 -1.88
N GLU A 312 28.25 -2.33 -0.85
CA GLU A 312 27.79 -1.09 -0.23
C GLU A 312 28.11 0.13 -1.10
N GLY A 313 27.40 1.24 -0.86
CA GLY A 313 27.67 2.56 -1.44
C GLY A 313 26.91 2.88 -2.74
N PRO A 314 27.51 3.62 -3.69
CA PRO A 314 26.77 4.21 -4.81
C PRO A 314 26.50 3.22 -5.95
N GLU A 315 26.88 1.94 -5.80
CA GLU A 315 26.64 0.94 -6.84
C GLU A 315 25.15 0.62 -6.97
N PRO A 316 24.65 0.46 -8.21
CA PRO A 316 23.24 0.15 -8.42
C PRO A 316 22.92 -1.27 -7.97
N VAL A 317 21.95 -1.40 -7.08
CA VAL A 317 21.30 -2.67 -6.73
C VAL A 317 20.44 -3.10 -7.91
N ARG A 318 20.86 -4.19 -8.56
CA ARG A 318 20.21 -4.73 -9.76
C ARG A 318 19.47 -6.01 -9.42
N VAL A 319 18.15 -5.94 -9.47
CA VAL A 319 17.26 -7.07 -9.20
C VAL A 319 16.90 -7.79 -10.51
N LEU A 320 16.54 -9.06 -10.39
CA LEU A 320 15.99 -9.82 -11.51
C LEU A 320 14.47 -9.65 -11.50
N GLY A 321 13.95 -8.83 -12.42
CA GLY A 321 12.52 -8.75 -12.69
C GLY A 321 12.03 -9.92 -13.55
N THR A 322 10.72 -9.97 -13.80
CA THR A 322 10.14 -11.01 -14.69
C THR A 322 10.57 -10.84 -16.14
N ASP A 323 10.77 -9.58 -16.57
CA ASP A 323 11.26 -9.23 -17.92
C ASP A 323 12.79 -9.13 -18.02
N GLY A 324 13.51 -9.41 -16.93
CA GLY A 324 14.98 -9.44 -16.87
C GLY A 324 15.61 -8.48 -15.87
N PRO A 325 16.94 -8.31 -15.92
CA PRO A 325 17.67 -7.49 -14.94
C PRO A 325 17.31 -6.01 -15.05
N ARG A 326 17.07 -5.37 -13.90
CA ARG A 326 16.76 -3.95 -13.81
C ARG A 326 17.41 -3.29 -12.60
N THR A 327 17.63 -1.99 -12.68
CA THR A 327 18.10 -1.21 -11.52
C THR A 327 16.91 -0.90 -10.62
N LEU A 328 17.01 -1.28 -9.34
CA LEU A 328 16.03 -0.93 -8.32
C LEU A 328 16.35 0.46 -7.75
N ALA A 329 17.53 0.60 -7.15
CA ALA A 329 18.04 1.82 -6.54
C ALA A 329 19.57 1.67 -6.33
N THR A 330 20.24 2.65 -5.74
CA THR A 330 21.58 2.44 -5.14
C THR A 330 21.46 1.80 -3.75
N TYR A 331 22.56 1.26 -3.21
CA TYR A 331 22.57 0.78 -1.82
C TYR A 331 22.24 1.92 -0.85
N ASP A 332 22.81 3.11 -1.05
CA ASP A 332 22.52 4.29 -0.24
C ASP A 332 21.04 4.68 -0.27
N GLU A 333 20.39 4.66 -1.44
CA GLU A 333 18.95 4.93 -1.55
C GLU A 333 18.08 3.90 -0.81
N LEU A 334 18.46 2.62 -0.86
CA LEU A 334 17.77 1.58 -0.07
C LEU A 334 18.02 1.74 1.43
N ARG A 335 19.23 2.14 1.83
CA ARG A 335 19.59 2.39 3.23
C ARG A 335 18.76 3.56 3.77
N GLU A 336 18.69 4.68 3.04
CA GLU A 336 17.84 5.82 3.40
C GLU A 336 16.35 5.46 3.41
N LEU A 337 15.88 4.59 2.49
CA LEU A 337 14.51 4.09 2.51
C LEU A 337 14.23 3.33 3.81
N VAL A 338 15.10 2.40 4.19
CA VAL A 338 14.93 1.63 5.43
C VAL A 338 15.02 2.55 6.66
N GLY A 339 15.90 3.56 6.66
CA GLY A 339 15.98 4.57 7.71
C GLY A 339 14.68 5.36 7.86
N ALA A 340 14.13 5.81 6.73
CA ALA A 340 12.85 6.50 6.68
C ALA A 340 11.67 5.66 7.18
N LEU A 341 11.68 4.33 6.93
CA LEU A 341 10.72 3.39 7.52
C LEU A 341 10.96 3.21 9.02
N GLY A 342 12.22 3.12 9.44
CA GLY A 342 12.64 2.89 10.82
C GLY A 342 12.28 4.02 11.80
N ARG A 343 11.87 5.19 11.27
CA ARG A 343 11.34 6.30 12.07
C ARG A 343 9.89 6.11 12.51
N ASP A 344 9.16 5.20 11.87
CA ASP A 344 7.86 4.74 12.33
C ASP A 344 7.99 3.41 13.07
N ASP A 345 7.55 3.38 14.33
CA ASP A 345 7.74 2.24 15.22
C ASP A 345 7.02 0.97 14.71
N GLU A 346 5.84 1.13 14.09
CA GLU A 346 5.05 0.02 13.60
C GLU A 346 5.67 -0.54 12.31
N ALA A 347 6.06 0.33 11.38
CA ALA A 347 6.78 -0.05 10.19
C ALA A 347 8.07 -0.81 10.52
N LEU A 348 8.88 -0.31 11.47
CA LEU A 348 10.12 -0.98 11.89
C LEU A 348 9.88 -2.40 12.41
N VAL A 349 8.83 -2.60 13.22
CA VAL A 349 8.46 -3.94 13.71
C VAL A 349 8.07 -4.86 12.55
N ILE A 350 7.34 -4.34 11.56
CA ILE A 350 6.97 -5.10 10.36
C ILE A 350 8.22 -5.44 9.53
N VAL A 351 9.18 -4.52 9.37
CA VAL A 351 10.46 -4.78 8.67
C VAL A 351 11.21 -5.92 9.36
N ALA A 352 11.39 -5.85 10.68
CA ALA A 352 12.11 -6.88 11.44
C ALA A 352 11.42 -8.25 11.33
N THR A 353 10.08 -8.29 11.45
CA THR A 353 9.29 -9.52 11.33
C THR A 353 9.41 -10.11 9.92
N SER A 354 9.35 -9.26 8.89
CA SER A 354 9.48 -9.66 7.49
C SER A 354 10.85 -10.25 7.19
N LEU A 355 11.91 -9.65 7.76
CA LEU A 355 13.28 -10.14 7.61
C LEU A 355 13.49 -11.49 8.30
N ALA A 356 12.91 -11.69 9.49
CA ALA A 356 12.96 -12.97 10.19
C ALA A 356 12.23 -14.08 9.42
N ALA A 357 11.05 -13.77 8.86
CA ALA A 357 10.30 -14.68 8.00
C ALA A 357 11.09 -15.04 6.73
N TYR A 358 11.63 -14.04 6.02
CA TYR A 358 12.48 -14.25 4.86
C TYR A 358 13.71 -15.11 5.17
N THR A 359 14.36 -14.86 6.31
CA THR A 359 15.50 -15.67 6.77
C THR A 359 15.10 -17.14 6.94
N THR A 360 13.95 -17.39 7.56
CA THR A 360 13.42 -18.73 7.79
C THR A 360 13.14 -19.44 6.46
N ASP A 361 12.50 -18.74 5.51
CA ASP A 361 12.18 -19.29 4.20
C ASP A 361 13.44 -19.65 3.41
N VAL A 362 14.46 -18.78 3.40
CA VAL A 362 15.74 -19.06 2.73
C VAL A 362 16.44 -20.26 3.35
N VAL A 363 16.53 -20.34 4.68
CA VAL A 363 17.19 -21.48 5.33
C VAL A 363 16.46 -22.79 5.04
N HIS A 364 15.13 -22.78 5.02
CA HIS A 364 14.34 -23.95 4.66
C HIS A 364 14.45 -24.34 3.19
N GLU A 365 14.47 -23.36 2.27
CA GLU A 365 14.62 -23.60 0.83
C GLU A 365 16.00 -24.23 0.52
N VAL A 366 17.05 -23.70 1.14
CA VAL A 366 18.42 -24.23 0.96
C VAL A 366 18.58 -25.58 1.68
N GLY A 367 17.94 -25.77 2.83
CA GLY A 367 17.89 -27.03 3.55
C GLY A 367 19.29 -27.59 3.87
N PRO A 368 19.55 -28.90 3.68
CA PRO A 368 20.81 -29.53 4.09
C PRO A 368 22.04 -28.99 3.34
N ASP A 369 21.84 -28.29 2.22
CA ASP A 369 22.92 -27.69 1.45
C ASP A 369 23.38 -26.34 2.03
N LEU A 370 22.83 -25.88 3.16
CA LEU A 370 23.10 -24.58 3.81
C LEU A 370 24.60 -24.27 3.96
N ALA A 371 25.39 -25.31 4.23
CA ALA A 371 26.83 -25.20 4.42
C ALA A 371 27.61 -24.94 3.12
N THR A 372 27.02 -25.20 1.95
CA THR A 372 27.73 -25.24 0.66
C THR A 372 27.06 -24.39 -0.43
N ALA A 373 25.73 -24.27 -0.42
CA ALA A 373 24.98 -23.51 -1.40
C ALA A 373 24.96 -22.00 -1.08
N PRO A 374 24.90 -21.14 -2.11
CA PRO A 374 24.57 -19.73 -1.93
C PRO A 374 23.11 -19.57 -1.49
N GLY A 375 22.85 -18.64 -0.57
CA GLY A 375 21.49 -18.35 -0.11
C GLY A 375 21.45 -17.59 1.22
N VAL A 376 22.14 -18.12 2.23
CA VAL A 376 22.11 -17.58 3.60
C VAL A 376 22.75 -16.20 3.71
N GLU A 377 23.64 -15.86 2.79
CA GLU A 377 24.17 -14.50 2.67
C GLU A 377 23.09 -13.46 2.34
N TYR A 378 21.98 -13.83 1.69
CA TYR A 378 20.99 -12.84 1.23
C TYR A 378 20.20 -12.22 2.37
N PRO A 379 19.66 -12.98 3.36
CA PRO A 379 19.08 -12.38 4.55
C PRO A 379 20.11 -11.61 5.39
N ALA A 380 21.38 -12.05 5.41
CA ALA A 380 22.44 -11.33 6.12
C ALA A 380 22.71 -9.95 5.50
N GLN A 381 22.82 -9.87 4.17
CA GLN A 381 22.98 -8.61 3.43
C GLN A 381 21.83 -7.63 3.67
N VAL A 382 20.59 -8.12 3.76
CA VAL A 382 19.44 -7.27 4.11
C VAL A 382 19.50 -6.84 5.58
N ALA A 383 19.92 -7.73 6.50
CA ALA A 383 20.10 -7.39 7.90
C ALA A 383 21.17 -6.31 8.11
N ASP A 384 22.28 -6.40 7.37
CA ASP A 384 23.32 -5.36 7.37
C ASP A 384 22.78 -4.03 6.82
N LEU A 385 22.00 -4.05 5.73
CA LEU A 385 21.32 -2.85 5.22
C LEU A 385 20.40 -2.21 6.29
N VAL A 386 19.63 -3.01 7.01
CA VAL A 386 18.76 -2.53 8.10
C VAL A 386 19.59 -1.97 9.26
N ARG A 387 20.67 -2.64 9.66
CA ARG A 387 21.59 -2.14 10.70
C ARG A 387 22.16 -0.79 10.32
N ASP A 388 22.72 -0.68 9.13
CA ASP A 388 23.42 0.52 8.68
C ASP A 388 22.45 1.71 8.63
N ALA A 389 21.23 1.48 8.17
CA ALA A 389 20.15 2.47 8.21
C ALA A 389 19.84 2.93 9.65
N LEU A 390 19.68 2.01 10.59
CA LEU A 390 19.38 2.34 11.99
C LEU A 390 20.56 3.01 12.72
N ASP A 391 21.80 2.65 12.35
CA ASP A 391 23.01 3.27 12.87
C ASP A 391 23.13 4.73 12.44
N ASP A 392 22.80 5.03 11.18
CA ASP A 392 22.73 6.41 10.67
C ASP A 392 21.71 7.24 11.46
N GLU A 393 20.49 6.70 11.63
CA GLU A 393 19.43 7.35 12.42
C GLU A 393 19.85 7.62 13.86
N HIS A 394 20.50 6.63 14.50
CA HIS A 394 20.98 6.78 15.87
C HIS A 394 22.07 7.86 15.96
N ARG A 395 23.01 7.88 15.00
CA ARG A 395 24.08 8.88 14.93
C ARG A 395 23.51 10.28 14.71
N GLU A 396 22.51 10.43 13.86
CA GLU A 396 21.85 11.71 13.64
C GLU A 396 21.08 12.18 14.88
N ALA A 397 20.27 11.31 15.50
CA ALA A 397 19.50 11.63 16.69
C ALA A 397 20.41 12.06 17.87
N THR A 398 21.55 11.39 18.05
CA THR A 398 22.54 11.75 19.08
C THR A 398 23.22 13.08 18.77
N ALA A 399 23.57 13.36 17.52
CA ALA A 399 24.12 14.64 17.09
C ALA A 399 23.12 15.80 17.28
N ALA A 400 21.85 15.60 16.91
CA ALA A 400 20.77 16.57 17.10
C ALA A 400 20.52 16.88 18.59
N ALA A 401 20.51 15.85 19.44
CA ALA A 401 20.41 16.01 20.88
C ALA A 401 21.59 16.81 21.47
N ALA A 402 22.82 16.49 21.05
CA ALA A 402 24.02 17.22 21.46
C ALA A 402 23.96 18.69 21.00
N ALA A 403 23.50 18.96 19.78
CA ALA A 403 23.33 20.31 19.24
C ALA A 403 22.28 21.10 20.01
N SER A 404 21.14 20.49 20.36
CA SER A 404 20.09 21.10 21.17
C SER A 404 20.58 21.48 22.57
N ILE A 405 21.31 20.57 23.24
CA ILE A 405 21.94 20.84 24.54
C ILE A 405 22.94 22.00 24.42
N ALA A 406 23.78 22.01 23.39
CA ALA A 406 24.75 23.08 23.17
C ALA A 406 24.09 24.44 22.85
N ALA A 407 22.96 24.44 22.13
CA ALA A 407 22.17 25.64 21.84
C ALA A 407 21.49 26.16 23.12
N GLN A 408 20.96 25.27 23.95
CA GLN A 408 20.34 25.61 25.23
C GLN A 408 21.37 26.15 26.22
N GLN A 409 22.57 25.56 26.30
CA GLN A 409 23.68 26.08 27.11
C GLN A 409 24.16 27.47 26.65
N ARG A 410 24.12 27.76 25.34
CA ARG A 410 24.38 29.10 24.80
C ARG A 410 23.28 30.10 25.14
N ARG A 411 22.01 29.69 25.16
CA ARG A 411 20.91 30.56 25.60
C ARG A 411 20.91 30.80 27.10
N SER A 412 21.24 29.79 27.91
CA SER A 412 21.30 29.92 29.37
C SER A 412 22.51 30.72 29.84
N SER A 413 23.64 30.66 29.11
CA SER A 413 24.81 31.51 29.39
C SER A 413 24.59 32.98 29.02
N LEU A 414 23.67 33.27 28.08
CA LEU A 414 23.24 34.62 27.73
C LEU A 414 22.16 35.20 28.66
N LEU A 415 21.44 34.37 29.42
CA LEU A 415 20.32 34.77 30.28
C LEU A 415 20.60 34.59 31.77
N GLY A 416 21.84 34.80 32.21
CA GLY A 416 22.29 34.59 33.58
C GLY A 416 21.22 34.80 34.67
N THR A 417 20.87 33.71 35.36
CA THR A 417 20.19 33.52 36.66
C THR A 417 19.03 32.49 36.60
N ALA A 418 19.27 31.33 37.22
CA ALA A 418 18.35 30.30 37.75
C ALA A 418 16.91 30.17 37.18
N ALA A 419 16.70 29.15 36.34
CA ALA A 419 15.45 28.41 36.28
C ALA A 419 15.71 26.96 35.84
N ASN A 420 15.38 26.00 36.71
CA ASN A 420 15.27 24.59 36.34
C ASN A 420 14.08 24.44 35.40
N VAL A 421 14.35 24.18 34.12
CA VAL A 421 13.33 23.75 33.16
C VAL A 421 13.54 22.26 32.93
N PHE A 422 12.57 21.46 33.38
CA PHE A 422 12.42 20.06 33.04
C PHE A 422 12.32 19.93 31.52
N ILE A 423 13.23 19.16 30.92
CA ILE A 423 13.25 18.92 29.47
C ILE A 423 12.24 17.82 29.15
N ASP A 424 11.45 18.09 28.11
CA ASP A 424 10.58 17.13 27.44
C ASP A 424 11.42 16.17 26.58
N ALA A 425 12.19 15.30 27.25
CA ALA A 425 12.99 14.23 26.64
C ALA A 425 12.13 13.05 26.15
N THR A 426 10.80 13.24 26.07
CA THR A 426 9.82 12.17 25.87
C THR A 426 9.64 11.72 24.42
N ARG A 427 10.17 12.45 23.42
CA ARG A 427 10.09 12.04 22.00
C ARG A 427 11.11 10.97 21.62
N VAL A 428 12.35 11.09 22.08
CA VAL A 428 13.40 10.07 21.84
C VAL A 428 13.08 8.77 22.61
N SER A 429 12.49 8.87 23.80
CA SER A 429 12.14 7.70 24.63
C SER A 429 10.85 6.95 24.24
N ARG A 430 10.18 7.33 23.14
CA ARG A 430 8.95 6.68 22.67
C ARG A 430 9.26 5.69 21.55
N VAL A 431 10.06 6.10 20.56
CA VAL A 431 10.64 5.23 19.52
C VAL A 431 11.41 4.05 20.15
N LEU A 432 12.13 4.34 21.24
CA LEU A 432 12.89 3.36 22.02
C LEU A 432 12.07 2.40 22.89
N ARG A 433 10.74 2.58 23.02
CA ARG A 433 9.88 1.74 23.88
C ARG A 433 8.92 0.84 23.09
N THR A 434 8.58 1.20 21.86
CA THR A 434 7.59 0.47 21.06
C THR A 434 8.23 -0.60 20.19
N ALA A 435 9.38 -0.31 19.56
CA ALA A 435 10.16 -1.31 18.80
C ALA A 435 10.57 -2.53 19.65
N THR A 436 10.61 -2.38 20.97
CA THR A 436 10.97 -3.45 21.92
C THR A 436 9.78 -4.22 22.49
N SER A 437 8.52 -3.79 22.29
CA SER A 437 7.38 -4.37 23.02
C SER A 437 6.40 -5.20 22.18
N ILE A 438 6.37 -5.10 20.85
CA ILE A 438 5.31 -5.77 20.07
C ILE A 438 5.80 -6.84 19.07
N GLY A 439 7.11 -7.02 18.89
CA GLY A 439 7.68 -8.25 18.31
C GLY A 439 8.63 -9.03 19.25
N LEU A 440 8.93 -8.47 20.42
CA LEU A 440 10.16 -8.78 21.19
C LEU A 440 9.99 -8.82 22.72
N GLY A 441 8.77 -8.97 23.23
CA GLY A 441 8.53 -9.45 24.60
C GLY A 441 9.21 -8.68 25.75
N LEU A 442 9.28 -7.35 25.73
CA LEU A 442 9.66 -6.58 26.93
C LEU A 442 8.42 -6.04 27.68
N THR A 443 8.08 -6.67 28.80
CA THR A 443 7.26 -6.03 29.84
C THR A 443 8.12 -5.32 30.87
N GLU A 444 7.80 -4.03 31.09
CA GLU A 444 8.05 -3.19 32.27
C GLU A 444 9.26 -3.50 33.16
N SER A 445 10.33 -2.69 33.00
CA SER A 445 11.24 -2.36 34.10
C SER A 445 11.54 -0.86 34.09
N THR A 446 10.92 -0.13 35.01
CA THR A 446 11.04 1.33 35.18
C THR A 446 12.25 1.71 36.05
N THR A 447 13.45 1.29 35.67
CA THR A 447 14.69 1.82 36.26
C THR A 447 15.59 2.43 35.19
N PRO A 448 15.97 3.71 35.32
CA PRO A 448 16.92 4.34 34.41
C PRO A 448 18.31 3.79 34.74
N SER A 449 18.70 2.70 34.08
CA SER A 449 20.08 2.21 34.09
C SER A 449 20.93 3.03 33.14
N SER A 450 22.09 3.48 33.66
CA SER A 450 23.18 4.09 32.90
C SER A 450 23.68 3.17 31.79
N ALA A 451 23.96 3.75 30.61
CA ALA A 451 24.23 3.10 29.33
C ALA A 451 22.97 2.48 28.69
N ALA A 452 22.23 3.32 27.95
CA ALA A 452 21.11 2.90 27.13
C ALA A 452 21.54 1.80 26.16
N ALA A 453 20.91 0.63 26.24
CA ALA A 453 21.13 -0.47 25.33
C ALA A 453 20.91 0.00 23.88
N ARG A 454 21.90 -0.26 23.04
CA ARG A 454 21.96 0.11 21.63
C ARG A 454 20.92 -0.74 20.85
N PRO A 455 19.85 -0.15 20.30
CA PRO A 455 18.81 -0.89 19.57
C PRO A 455 19.30 -1.44 18.23
N ASP A 456 20.32 -0.81 17.65
CA ASP A 456 20.95 -1.14 16.37
C ASP A 456 21.45 -2.60 16.27
N ARG A 457 22.08 -3.11 17.34
CA ARG A 457 22.62 -4.47 17.41
C ARG A 457 21.58 -5.56 17.67
N SER A 458 20.33 -5.21 18.01
CA SER A 458 19.34 -6.25 18.33
C SER A 458 18.84 -6.96 17.07
N VAL A 459 18.67 -6.24 15.96
CA VAL A 459 18.15 -6.81 14.71
C VAL A 459 19.14 -7.80 14.11
N THR A 460 20.40 -7.42 13.93
CA THR A 460 21.42 -8.32 13.35
C THR A 460 21.69 -9.53 14.22
N ALA A 461 21.75 -9.34 15.55
CA ALA A 461 21.88 -10.46 16.48
C ALA A 461 20.68 -11.42 16.43
N GLU A 462 19.45 -10.89 16.26
CA GLU A 462 18.23 -11.70 16.13
C GLU A 462 18.18 -12.47 14.80
N ILE A 463 18.62 -11.86 13.70
CA ILE A 463 18.75 -12.56 12.42
C ILE A 463 19.82 -13.65 12.51
N TYR A 464 20.96 -13.40 13.15
CA TYR A 464 21.96 -14.44 13.43
C TYR A 464 21.40 -15.58 14.29
N ASP A 465 20.65 -15.24 15.34
CA ASP A 465 19.99 -16.20 16.22
C ASP A 465 18.96 -17.05 15.43
N THR A 466 18.19 -16.41 14.54
CA THR A 466 17.24 -17.08 13.64
C THR A 466 17.96 -18.04 12.68
N ILE A 467 19.01 -17.58 11.97
CA ILE A 467 19.85 -18.42 11.10
C ILE A 467 20.39 -19.61 11.89
N THR A 468 20.86 -19.40 13.13
CA THR A 468 21.40 -20.46 13.98
C THR A 468 20.34 -21.50 14.35
N VAL A 469 19.14 -21.06 14.77
CA VAL A 469 18.05 -21.97 15.16
C VAL A 469 17.54 -22.77 13.97
N GLU A 470 17.33 -22.13 12.82
CA GLU A 470 16.87 -22.84 11.63
C GLU A 470 17.96 -23.78 11.07
N ALA A 471 19.24 -23.39 11.13
CA ALA A 471 20.34 -24.29 10.78
C ALA A 471 20.41 -25.52 11.71
N LEU A 472 20.15 -25.35 13.01
CA LEU A 472 20.06 -26.47 13.96
C LEU A 472 18.90 -27.40 13.60
N ARG A 473 17.73 -26.85 13.23
CA ARG A 473 16.55 -27.63 12.79
C ARG A 473 16.82 -28.41 11.51
N VAL A 474 17.43 -27.76 10.52
CA VAL A 474 17.88 -28.39 9.29
C VAL A 474 18.87 -29.53 9.59
N ALA A 475 19.86 -29.30 10.43
CA ALA A 475 20.83 -30.31 10.81
C ALA A 475 20.18 -31.51 11.52
N ALA A 476 19.20 -31.26 12.40
CA ALA A 476 18.46 -32.32 13.08
C ALA A 476 17.64 -33.20 12.12
N ALA A 477 17.10 -32.59 11.06
CA ALA A 477 16.31 -33.26 10.04
C ALA A 477 17.15 -33.88 8.90
N ALA A 478 18.40 -33.47 8.73
CA ALA A 478 19.25 -33.89 7.62
C ALA A 478 19.73 -35.35 7.80
N GLU A 479 19.15 -36.26 7.01
CA GLU A 479 19.59 -37.67 6.96
C GLU A 479 21.08 -37.81 6.58
N GLN A 480 21.59 -36.88 5.77
CA GLN A 480 22.97 -36.88 5.27
C GLN A 480 24.03 -36.60 6.34
N LEU A 481 23.65 -36.03 7.49
CA LEU A 481 24.60 -35.79 8.60
C LEU A 481 24.87 -37.04 9.44
N GLU A 482 24.19 -38.16 9.14
CA GLU A 482 24.40 -39.48 9.78
C GLU A 482 24.43 -39.43 11.32
N LEU A 483 23.60 -38.56 11.92
CA LEU A 483 23.56 -38.40 13.37
C LEU A 483 23.12 -39.68 14.06
N ASP A 484 23.85 -40.06 15.12
CA ASP A 484 23.42 -41.17 15.96
C ASP A 484 22.13 -40.82 16.73
N PRO A 485 21.39 -41.82 17.24
CA PRO A 485 20.12 -41.56 17.93
C PRO A 485 20.24 -40.67 19.16
N THR A 486 21.36 -40.73 19.89
CA THR A 486 21.60 -39.94 21.10
C THR A 486 21.88 -38.48 20.76
N ASP A 487 22.70 -38.23 19.74
CA ASP A 487 22.96 -36.89 19.23
C ASP A 487 21.69 -36.24 18.68
N ARG A 488 20.87 -37.01 17.96
CA ARG A 488 19.57 -36.55 17.44
C ARG A 488 18.59 -36.21 18.56
N GLU A 489 18.53 -37.01 19.63
CA GLU A 489 17.70 -36.75 20.80
C GLU A 489 18.16 -35.48 21.54
N ALA A 490 19.48 -35.33 21.76
CA ALA A 490 20.04 -34.16 22.42
C ALA A 490 19.77 -32.87 21.63
N LEU A 491 19.93 -32.92 20.30
CA LEU A 491 19.64 -31.79 19.43
C LEU A 491 18.14 -31.46 19.40
N GLY A 492 17.28 -32.47 19.35
CA GLY A 492 15.83 -32.27 19.43
C GLY A 492 15.38 -31.64 20.75
N ALA A 493 15.97 -32.07 21.88
CA ALA A 493 15.70 -31.47 23.19
C ALA A 493 16.19 -30.02 23.27
N ALA A 494 17.34 -29.70 22.68
CA ALA A 494 17.86 -28.34 22.61
C ALA A 494 16.95 -27.42 21.79
N ILE A 495 16.47 -27.87 20.62
CA ILE A 495 15.50 -27.12 19.80
C ILE A 495 14.19 -26.91 20.56
N ALA A 496 13.68 -27.94 21.23
CA ALA A 496 12.47 -27.83 22.03
C ALA A 496 12.60 -26.82 23.20
N LEU A 497 13.81 -26.66 23.76
CA LEU A 497 14.07 -25.61 24.77
C LEU A 497 14.02 -24.21 24.17
N VAL A 498 14.52 -24.02 22.95
CA VAL A 498 14.41 -22.75 22.22
C VAL A 498 12.95 -22.44 21.93
N ASP A 499 12.18 -23.41 21.44
CA ASP A 499 10.75 -23.24 21.15
C ASP A 499 9.94 -22.94 22.42
N ALA A 500 10.27 -23.59 23.54
CA ALA A 500 9.61 -23.38 24.82
C ALA A 500 9.94 -22.01 25.47
N ALA A 501 11.00 -21.34 25.04
CA ALA A 501 11.35 -20.01 25.53
C ALA A 501 10.33 -18.94 25.10
N GLY A 502 9.60 -19.18 24.01
CA GLY A 502 8.62 -18.24 23.46
C GLY A 502 9.25 -16.89 23.09
N ASP A 503 8.54 -15.80 23.41
CA ASP A 503 8.90 -14.44 22.98
C ASP A 503 9.82 -13.70 23.98
N ASP A 504 10.21 -14.32 25.10
CA ASP A 504 11.17 -13.72 26.03
C ASP A 504 12.58 -13.81 25.43
N LEU A 505 13.08 -12.69 24.90
CA LEU A 505 14.40 -12.60 24.27
C LEU A 505 15.55 -13.08 25.16
N GLY A 506 15.50 -12.79 26.46
CA GLY A 506 16.56 -13.16 27.39
C GLY A 506 16.61 -14.67 27.63
N VAL A 507 15.44 -15.28 27.79
CA VAL A 507 15.28 -16.73 27.92
C VAL A 507 15.61 -17.42 26.61
N ARG A 508 15.10 -16.92 25.48
CA ARG A 508 15.34 -17.45 24.13
C ARG A 508 16.82 -17.40 23.78
N ARG A 509 17.50 -16.28 24.00
CA ARG A 509 18.95 -16.16 23.76
C ARG A 509 19.75 -17.15 24.61
N ARG A 510 19.38 -17.36 25.87
CA ARG A 510 20.03 -18.37 26.71
C ARG A 510 19.80 -19.79 26.18
N ALA A 511 18.56 -20.11 25.79
CA ALA A 511 18.24 -21.40 25.18
C ALA A 511 19.01 -21.64 23.87
N ILE A 512 19.23 -20.60 23.05
CA ILE A 512 20.04 -20.69 21.84
C ILE A 512 21.50 -20.96 22.19
N ILE A 513 22.08 -20.26 23.18
CA ILE A 513 23.45 -20.53 23.64
C ILE A 513 23.60 -21.97 24.14
N ASP A 514 22.62 -22.47 24.90
CA ASP A 514 22.60 -23.85 25.38
C ASP A 514 22.49 -24.84 24.21
N ALA A 515 21.66 -24.54 23.20
CA ALA A 515 21.54 -25.35 22.00
C ALA A 515 22.81 -25.37 21.14
N GLU A 516 23.47 -24.21 21.00
CA GLU A 516 24.79 -24.12 20.36
C GLU A 516 25.83 -24.94 21.11
N TYR A 517 25.80 -24.91 22.45
CA TYR A 517 26.70 -25.72 23.26
C TYR A 517 26.50 -27.21 23.00
N VAL A 518 25.25 -27.69 22.95
CA VAL A 518 24.94 -29.09 22.58
C VAL A 518 25.46 -29.40 21.17
N ALA A 519 25.21 -28.52 20.21
CA ALA A 519 25.63 -28.71 18.82
C ALA A 519 27.15 -28.77 18.64
N LEU A 520 27.92 -28.01 19.43
CA LEU A 520 29.39 -28.04 19.43
C LEU A 520 29.95 -29.39 19.90
N HIS A 521 29.18 -30.17 20.65
CA HIS A 521 29.57 -31.51 21.11
C HIS A 521 29.17 -32.63 20.12
N VAL A 522 28.42 -32.29 19.06
CA VAL A 522 28.06 -33.20 17.97
C VAL A 522 28.89 -32.83 16.73
N PRO A 523 30.00 -33.55 16.41
CA PRO A 523 30.98 -33.08 15.43
C PRO A 523 30.42 -32.75 14.04
N ALA A 524 29.45 -33.54 13.55
CA ALA A 524 28.81 -33.31 12.25
C ALA A 524 27.99 -32.02 12.24
N VAL A 525 27.23 -31.75 13.31
CA VAL A 525 26.46 -30.50 13.46
C VAL A 525 27.38 -29.30 13.70
N ALA A 526 28.42 -29.46 14.51
CA ALA A 526 29.42 -28.41 14.71
C ALA A 526 30.09 -27.99 13.40
N ALA A 527 30.48 -28.95 12.55
CA ALA A 527 31.06 -28.69 11.24
C ALA A 527 30.05 -27.98 10.31
N PHE A 528 28.81 -28.45 10.29
CA PHE A 528 27.72 -27.86 9.51
C PHE A 528 27.43 -26.41 9.91
N LEU A 529 27.25 -26.14 11.21
CA LEU A 529 27.01 -24.79 11.72
C LEU A 529 28.18 -23.85 11.48
N ASN A 530 29.42 -24.34 11.66
CA ASN A 530 30.60 -23.53 11.37
C ASN A 530 30.68 -23.16 9.89
N ALA A 531 30.36 -24.09 8.99
CA ALA A 531 30.32 -23.81 7.56
C ALA A 531 29.23 -22.78 7.21
N ALA A 532 28.02 -22.93 7.76
CA ALA A 532 26.93 -21.97 7.58
C ALA A 532 27.28 -20.57 8.13
N ARG A 533 28.03 -20.48 9.23
CA ARG A 533 28.46 -19.22 9.85
C ARG A 533 29.66 -18.55 9.18
N GLN A 534 30.45 -19.30 8.44
CA GLN A 534 31.58 -18.77 7.67
C GLN A 534 31.15 -18.26 6.30
N ARG A 535 29.85 -18.31 5.99
CA ARG A 535 29.27 -17.65 4.82
C ARG A 535 29.40 -16.14 4.97
N SER A 536 29.74 -15.45 3.88
CA SER A 536 29.90 -13.99 3.83
C SER A 536 28.66 -13.29 4.41
N GLY A 537 28.87 -12.29 5.27
CA GLY A 537 27.82 -11.51 5.94
C GLY A 537 27.29 -12.15 7.23
N VAL A 538 27.23 -13.48 7.32
CA VAL A 538 26.76 -14.16 8.56
C VAL A 538 27.77 -14.03 9.70
N ASP A 539 29.06 -13.98 9.37
CA ASP A 539 30.13 -13.78 10.35
C ASP A 539 30.14 -12.37 10.93
N GLU A 540 29.77 -11.35 10.14
CA GLU A 540 29.59 -9.96 10.57
C GLU A 540 28.42 -9.84 11.55
N LEU A 541 27.27 -10.49 11.27
CA LEU A 541 26.14 -10.52 12.23
C LEU A 541 26.52 -11.12 13.59
N ARG A 542 27.49 -12.06 13.61
CA ARG A 542 27.98 -12.66 14.85
C ARG A 542 28.74 -11.68 15.73
N GLU A 543 29.40 -10.68 15.14
CA GLU A 543 30.16 -9.68 15.89
C GLU A 543 29.22 -8.83 16.74
N ASP A 544 28.04 -8.50 16.22
CA ASP A 544 27.00 -7.75 16.93
C ASP A 544 26.34 -8.53 18.07
N ARG A 545 26.37 -9.86 18.00
CA ARG A 545 25.88 -10.75 19.07
C ARG A 545 26.79 -10.77 20.30
N ARG A 546 28.07 -10.40 20.17
CA ARG A 546 28.99 -10.42 21.32
C ARG A 546 28.60 -9.30 22.28
N PRO A 547 28.32 -9.59 23.57
CA PRO A 547 28.22 -8.52 24.55
C PRO A 547 29.54 -7.75 24.55
N ASP A 548 29.48 -6.42 24.55
CA ASP A 548 30.67 -5.61 24.83
C ASP A 548 31.28 -6.14 26.14
N ASP A 549 32.58 -6.49 26.10
CA ASP A 549 33.36 -7.04 27.22
C ASP A 549 33.17 -6.31 28.56
#